data_AF-A0AAN7H697-F1
#
_entry.id   AF-A0AAN7H697-F1
#
_cell.length_a   1.000
_cell.length_b   1.000
_cell.length_c   1.000
_cell.angle_alpha   90.00
_cell.angle_beta   90.00
_cell.angle_gamma   90.00
#
_symmetry.space_group_name_H-M   'P 1'
#
loop_
_entity.id
_entity.type
_entity.pdbx_description
1 polymer ?
#
loop_
_entity_poly.entity_id
_entity_poly.type
_entity_poly.pdbx_seq_one_letter_code
_entity_poly.pdbx_strand_id
1 'polypeptide(L)'
;MRPMAQHILALTVRDLLASSYTTARQGEGICGIKCYAQDPIYTPVDRQVLGEAGFTILDDPRAFLEVDESSVVIAIAPDIPVRQIVADIARPAIMIWEKFAVTDTNSTDPVSPRVKQMLEEYIELLFPAEPEYFEDLAIYIRKGE
;
A
#
# COMPACT_ATOMS: atom_id res chain seq x y z
N MET A 1 -6.94 3.51 -12.68
CA MET A 1 -5.53 3.14 -12.94
C MET A 1 -5.39 1.70 -13.47
N ARG A 2 -4.38 1.36 -14.29
CA ARG A 2 -4.18 -0.01 -14.80
C ARG A 2 -3.59 -0.91 -13.70
N PRO A 3 -4.13 -2.12 -13.43
CA PRO A 3 -3.64 -3.01 -12.37
C PRO A 3 -2.12 -3.23 -12.40
N MET A 4 -1.51 -3.31 -13.59
CA MET A 4 -0.07 -3.45 -13.77
C MET A 4 0.76 -2.39 -13.04
N ALA A 5 0.33 -1.11 -13.01
CA ALA A 5 1.08 -0.03 -12.38
C ALA A 5 1.16 -0.18 -10.85
N GLN A 6 0.09 -0.68 -10.21
CA GLN A 6 0.04 -0.96 -8.77
C GLN A 6 1.09 -2.00 -8.37
N HIS A 7 1.15 -3.09 -9.13
CA HIS A 7 2.05 -4.20 -8.83
C HIS A 7 3.50 -3.83 -9.10
N ILE A 8 3.79 -3.09 -10.17
CA ILE A 8 5.14 -2.58 -10.44
C ILE A 8 5.60 -1.66 -9.31
N LEU A 9 4.73 -0.78 -8.82
CA LEU A 9 5.03 0.06 -7.67
C LEU A 9 5.35 -0.77 -6.43
N ALA A 10 4.52 -1.77 -6.12
CA ALA A 10 4.73 -2.65 -4.97
C ALA A 10 6.08 -3.42 -5.07
N LEU A 11 6.43 -3.92 -6.25
CA LEU A 11 7.73 -4.57 -6.49
C LEU A 11 8.90 -3.58 -6.32
N THR A 12 8.75 -2.36 -6.84
CA THR A 12 9.77 -1.31 -6.72
C THR A 12 10.03 -0.95 -5.25
N VAL A 13 8.96 -0.79 -4.47
CA VAL A 13 9.06 -0.51 -3.02
C VAL A 13 9.70 -1.69 -2.30
N ARG A 14 9.30 -2.93 -2.59
CA ARG A 14 9.91 -4.15 -2.02
C ARG A 14 11.41 -4.17 -2.27
N ASP A 15 11.83 -3.97 -3.51
CA ASP A 15 13.24 -4.09 -3.91
C ASP A 15 14.08 -2.96 -3.29
N LEU A 16 13.52 -1.73 -3.20
CA LEU A 16 14.17 -0.62 -2.51
C LEU A 16 14.37 -0.91 -1.03
N LEU A 17 13.33 -1.37 -0.34
CA LEU A 17 13.41 -1.72 1.09
C LEU A 17 14.42 -2.85 1.31
N ALA A 18 14.34 -3.93 0.52
CA ALA A 18 15.28 -5.05 0.62
C ALA A 18 16.74 -4.60 0.41
N SER A 19 16.98 -3.70 -0.54
CA SER A 19 18.32 -3.13 -0.82
C SER A 19 18.83 -2.27 0.33
N SER A 20 17.96 -1.47 0.95
CA SER A 20 18.31 -0.66 2.12
C SER A 20 18.62 -1.51 3.36
N TYR A 21 17.87 -2.59 3.59
CA TYR A 21 18.12 -3.52 4.71
C TYR A 21 19.43 -4.31 4.54
N THR A 22 19.74 -4.77 3.32
CA THR A 22 20.97 -5.52 3.03
C THR A 22 22.23 -4.70 3.30
N THR A 23 22.16 -3.38 3.09
CA THR A 23 23.26 -2.46 3.33
C THR A 23 23.47 -2.17 4.83
N ALA A 24 22.40 -2.23 5.64
CA ALA A 24 22.42 -1.87 7.05
C ALA A 24 22.84 -3.02 8.00
N ARG A 25 22.66 -4.29 7.62
CA ARG A 25 22.94 -5.45 8.49
C ARG A 25 23.73 -6.53 7.74
N GLN A 26 25.04 -6.33 7.58
CA GLN A 26 25.95 -7.41 7.18
C GLN A 26 25.98 -8.50 8.27
N GLY A 27 25.11 -9.52 8.22
CA GLY A 27 25.31 -10.74 9.02
C GLY A 27 24.08 -11.51 9.51
N GLU A 28 22.86 -10.97 9.41
CA GLU A 28 21.65 -11.70 9.79
C GLU A 28 20.83 -12.02 8.54
N GLY A 29 20.57 -13.31 8.29
CA GLY A 29 19.83 -13.78 7.12
C GLY A 29 18.49 -13.07 6.99
N ILE A 30 18.28 -12.40 5.87
CA ILE A 30 17.06 -11.65 5.58
C ILE A 30 15.90 -12.66 5.47
N CYS A 31 14.96 -12.62 6.40
CA CYS A 31 13.61 -13.08 6.11
C CYS A 31 13.05 -12.13 5.05
N GLY A 32 12.90 -12.60 3.81
CA GLY A 32 12.47 -11.76 2.69
C GLY A 32 11.20 -10.97 2.99
N ILE A 33 11.11 -9.75 2.45
CA ILE A 33 9.89 -8.94 2.53
C ILE A 33 8.77 -9.71 1.83
N LYS A 34 7.74 -10.07 2.61
CA LYS A 34 6.56 -10.73 2.07
C LYS A 34 5.70 -9.71 1.35
N CYS A 35 5.22 -10.08 0.17
CA CYS A 35 4.30 -9.26 -0.61
C CYS A 35 2.97 -9.99 -0.73
N TYR A 36 1.88 -9.31 -0.38
CA TYR A 36 0.53 -9.81 -0.51
C TYR A 36 -0.22 -8.96 -1.55
N ALA A 37 -1.07 -9.58 -2.34
CA ALA A 37 -1.94 -8.89 -3.28
C ALA A 37 -3.34 -9.48 -3.25
N GLN A 38 -4.35 -8.63 -3.38
CA GLN A 38 -5.75 -9.00 -3.37
C GLN A 38 -6.51 -8.05 -4.28
N ASP A 39 -7.22 -8.64 -5.24
CA ASP A 39 -8.20 -7.95 -6.07
C ASP A 39 -9.24 -8.99 -6.51
N PRO A 40 -10.54 -8.78 -6.24
CA PRO A 40 -11.60 -9.68 -6.68
C PRO A 40 -11.62 -9.92 -8.21
N ILE A 41 -11.07 -9.00 -9.01
CA ILE A 41 -11.13 -9.10 -10.48
C ILE A 41 -9.98 -9.92 -11.08
N TYR A 42 -8.98 -10.32 -10.29
CA TYR A 42 -7.83 -11.07 -10.83
C TYR A 42 -8.26 -12.35 -11.54
N THR A 43 -7.83 -12.46 -12.79
CA THR A 43 -7.96 -13.68 -13.58
C THR A 43 -6.93 -14.72 -13.14
N PRO A 44 -7.08 -16.00 -13.52
CA PRO A 44 -6.05 -17.01 -13.27
C PRO A 44 -4.67 -16.63 -13.81
N VAL A 45 -4.62 -15.89 -14.92
CA VAL A 45 -3.36 -15.39 -15.50
C VAL A 45 -2.73 -14.33 -14.61
N ASP A 46 -3.50 -13.37 -14.10
CA ASP A 46 -3.00 -12.36 -13.17
C ASP A 46 -2.41 -13.02 -11.91
N ARG A 47 -3.15 -13.99 -11.34
CA ARG A 47 -2.69 -14.74 -10.16
C ARG A 47 -1.39 -15.50 -10.41
N GLN A 48 -1.26 -16.12 -11.58
CA GLN A 48 -0.04 -16.82 -11.96
C GLN A 48 1.14 -15.84 -12.10
N VAL A 49 0.99 -14.78 -12.89
CA VAL A 49 2.07 -13.80 -13.15
C VAL A 49 2.52 -13.12 -11.86
N LEU A 50 1.58 -12.71 -11.00
CA LEU A 50 1.91 -12.09 -9.72
C LEU A 50 2.55 -13.09 -8.75
N GLY A 51 2.10 -14.35 -8.75
CA GLY A 51 2.74 -15.42 -8.00
C GLY A 51 4.20 -15.66 -8.41
N GLU A 52 4.47 -15.71 -9.72
CA GLU A 52 5.82 -15.81 -10.28
C GLU A 52 6.69 -14.59 -9.91
N ALA A 53 6.09 -13.40 -9.76
CA ALA A 53 6.76 -12.19 -9.29
C ALA A 53 7.01 -12.15 -7.77
N GLY A 54 6.53 -13.15 -7.02
CA GLY A 54 6.76 -13.30 -5.58
C GLY A 54 5.64 -12.75 -4.68
N PHE A 55 4.45 -12.49 -5.24
CA PHE A 55 3.28 -12.16 -4.42
C PHE A 55 2.58 -13.42 -3.90
N THR A 56 2.13 -13.37 -2.66
CA THR A 56 1.11 -14.27 -2.14
C THR A 56 -0.26 -13.66 -2.44
N ILE A 57 -1.00 -14.28 -3.36
CA ILE A 57 -2.34 -13.80 -3.71
C ILE A 57 -3.33 -14.30 -2.67
N LEU A 58 -4.10 -13.38 -2.11
CA LEU A 58 -5.10 -13.66 -1.09
C LEU A 58 -6.50 -13.45 -1.66
N ASP A 59 -7.46 -14.22 -1.13
CA ASP A 59 -8.86 -14.04 -1.47
C ASP A 59 -9.46 -12.92 -0.63
N ASP A 60 -10.36 -12.13 -1.21
CA ASP A 60 -11.06 -11.06 -0.48
C ASP A 60 -11.86 -11.60 0.72
N PRO A 61 -11.77 -11.00 1.92
CA PRO A 61 -11.00 -9.82 2.35
C PRO A 61 -9.74 -10.16 3.19
N ARG A 62 -9.04 -11.25 2.88
CA ARG A 62 -7.96 -11.81 3.72
C ARG A 62 -6.72 -10.93 3.81
N ALA A 63 -6.44 -10.07 2.84
CA ALA A 63 -5.25 -9.20 2.86
C ALA A 63 -5.19 -8.29 4.08
N PHE A 64 -6.34 -7.88 4.64
CA PHE A 64 -6.37 -7.08 5.87
C PHE A 64 -5.77 -7.81 7.08
N LEU A 65 -5.78 -9.15 7.10
CA LEU A 65 -5.21 -9.93 8.20
C LEU A 65 -3.69 -9.90 8.23
N GLU A 66 -3.05 -9.52 7.13
CA GLU A 66 -1.59 -9.41 7.01
C GLU A 66 -1.09 -7.98 7.26
N VAL A 67 -2.00 -7.03 7.54
CA VAL A 67 -1.64 -5.64 7.81
C VAL A 67 -1.32 -5.45 9.29
N ASP A 68 -0.12 -4.97 9.57
CA ASP A 68 0.36 -4.61 10.91
C ASP A 68 1.11 -3.27 10.91
N GLU A 69 1.72 -2.92 12.05
CA GLU A 69 2.49 -1.68 12.19
C GLU A 69 3.80 -1.62 11.40
N SER A 70 4.35 -2.76 10.99
CA SER A 70 5.58 -2.84 10.19
C SER A 70 5.32 -2.81 8.69
N SER A 71 4.05 -2.86 8.31
CA SER A 71 3.60 -3.03 6.93
C SER A 71 3.74 -1.76 6.08
N VAL A 72 3.87 -1.97 4.77
CA VAL A 72 3.60 -0.95 3.76
C VAL A 72 2.28 -1.28 3.07
N VAL A 73 1.33 -0.36 3.10
CA VAL A 73 0.01 -0.54 2.49
C VAL A 73 -0.11 0.33 1.24
N ILE A 74 -0.36 -0.29 0.09
CA ILE A 74 -0.62 0.41 -1.18
C ILE A 74 -2.08 0.18 -1.54
N ALA A 75 -2.85 1.26 -1.64
CA ALA A 75 -4.26 1.20 -2.03
C ALA A 75 -4.57 2.44 -2.89
N ILE A 76 -5.02 2.21 -4.11
CA ILE A 76 -5.22 3.27 -5.09
C ILE A 76 -6.50 2.97 -5.88
N ALA A 77 -7.41 3.94 -5.84
CA ALA A 77 -8.81 3.86 -6.26
C ALA A 77 -9.57 2.62 -5.74
N PRO A 78 -9.53 2.29 -4.43
CA PRO A 78 -10.25 1.13 -3.92
C PRO A 78 -11.77 1.33 -3.99
N ASP A 79 -12.49 0.27 -4.36
CA ASP A 79 -13.97 0.22 -4.38
C ASP A 79 -14.59 -0.13 -3.01
N ILE A 80 -13.74 -0.24 -1.97
CA ILE A 80 -14.09 -0.53 -0.58
C ILE A 80 -13.38 0.46 0.37
N PRO A 81 -13.84 0.61 1.64
CA PRO A 81 -13.29 1.62 2.55
C PRO A 81 -11.95 1.19 3.20
N VAL A 82 -10.89 0.99 2.39
CA VAL A 82 -9.57 0.53 2.84
C VAL A 82 -8.99 1.43 3.93
N ARG A 83 -9.01 2.75 3.74
CA ARG A 83 -8.44 3.70 4.70
C ARG A 83 -9.12 3.61 6.06
N GLN A 84 -10.44 3.42 6.05
CA GLN A 84 -11.24 3.27 7.26
C GLN A 84 -10.88 1.98 8.02
N ILE A 85 -10.79 0.87 7.28
CA ILE A 85 -10.45 -0.44 7.84
C ILE A 85 -9.03 -0.39 8.40
N VAL A 86 -8.06 0.09 7.63
CA VAL A 86 -6.67 0.26 8.07
C VAL A 86 -6.63 1.12 9.32
N ALA A 87 -7.36 2.24 9.36
CA ALA A 87 -7.42 3.11 10.53
C ALA A 87 -8.03 2.44 11.79
N ASP A 88 -8.79 1.35 11.66
CA ASP A 88 -9.33 0.61 12.80
C ASP A 88 -8.45 -0.57 13.20
N ILE A 89 -7.78 -1.24 12.25
CA ILE A 89 -7.06 -2.48 12.49
C ILE A 89 -5.57 -2.27 12.76
N ALA A 90 -4.97 -1.21 12.22
CA ALA A 90 -3.53 -1.01 12.26
C ALA A 90 -3.10 0.47 12.14
N ARG A 91 -1.79 0.70 12.29
CA ARG A 91 -1.11 1.96 12.00
C ARG A 91 0.16 1.64 11.20
N PRO A 92 0.05 1.29 9.90
CA PRO A 92 1.18 0.81 9.11
C PRO A 92 2.34 1.81 9.08
N ALA A 93 3.57 1.33 8.92
CA ALA A 93 4.75 2.19 8.86
C ALA A 93 4.69 3.17 7.67
N ILE A 94 4.19 2.69 6.52
CA ILE A 94 4.04 3.48 5.30
C ILE A 94 2.69 3.17 4.66
N MET A 95 1.99 4.21 4.22
CA MET A 95 0.79 4.09 3.39
C MET A 95 0.98 4.87 2.10
N ILE A 96 0.65 4.27 0.95
CA ILE A 96 0.71 4.93 -0.36
C ILE A 96 -0.71 4.97 -0.92
N TRP A 97 -1.34 6.14 -0.80
CA TRP A 97 -2.77 6.36 -1.07
C TRP A 97 -2.98 7.60 -1.93
N GLU A 98 -4.09 7.66 -2.66
CA GLU A 98 -4.51 8.88 -3.36
C GLU A 98 -4.78 10.01 -2.35
N LYS A 99 -4.40 11.24 -2.72
CA LYS A 99 -4.69 12.47 -1.99
C LYS A 99 -6.13 12.87 -2.20
N PHE A 100 -6.56 13.75 -1.31
CA PHE A 100 -7.92 14.22 -1.26
C PHE A 100 -8.12 15.44 -2.14
N ALA A 101 -9.08 15.38 -3.06
CA ALA A 101 -9.84 16.56 -3.39
C ALA A 101 -10.97 16.71 -2.35
N VAL A 102 -11.15 17.92 -1.80
CA VAL A 102 -12.21 18.25 -0.81
C VAL A 102 -13.63 17.93 -1.33
N THR A 103 -13.77 17.72 -2.64
CA THR A 103 -15.03 17.51 -3.36
C THR A 103 -15.31 16.06 -3.74
N ASP A 104 -14.51 15.09 -3.31
CA ASP A 104 -14.67 13.70 -3.76
C ASP A 104 -15.80 12.96 -3.02
N THR A 105 -17.04 13.36 -3.31
CA THR A 105 -18.27 12.78 -2.73
C THR A 105 -18.64 11.43 -3.36
N ASN A 106 -17.94 11.00 -4.42
CA ASN A 106 -18.22 9.77 -5.13
C ASN A 106 -17.20 8.65 -4.82
N SER A 107 -16.23 8.91 -3.93
CA SER A 107 -15.30 7.88 -3.47
C SER A 107 -15.99 6.84 -2.58
N THR A 108 -15.70 5.57 -2.85
CA THR A 108 -16.02 4.41 -2.01
C THR A 108 -15.14 4.30 -0.76
N ASP A 109 -14.09 5.11 -0.67
CA ASP A 109 -13.17 5.20 0.48
C ASP A 109 -12.95 6.66 0.92
N PRO A 110 -14.02 7.35 1.37
CA PRO A 110 -13.93 8.76 1.73
C PRO A 110 -13.10 8.96 3.00
N VAL A 111 -12.57 10.17 3.18
CA VAL A 111 -11.84 10.53 4.41
C VAL A 111 -12.81 10.82 5.55
N SER A 112 -12.89 9.90 6.50
CA SER A 112 -13.65 10.15 7.74
C SER A 112 -12.83 10.93 8.77
N PRO A 113 -13.48 11.46 9.81
CA PRO A 113 -12.77 12.05 10.95
C PRO A 113 -11.70 11.15 11.58
N ARG A 114 -11.94 9.84 11.68
CA ARG A 114 -10.94 8.90 12.23
C ARG A 114 -9.72 8.73 11.32
N VAL A 115 -9.90 8.74 10.00
CA VAL A 115 -8.77 8.71 9.06
C VAL A 115 -7.98 10.01 9.18
N LYS A 116 -8.65 11.17 9.27
CA LYS A 116 -7.98 12.46 9.52
C LYS A 116 -7.15 12.44 10.80
N GLN A 117 -7.73 11.95 11.89
CA GLN A 117 -7.05 11.83 13.18
C GLN A 117 -5.82 10.92 13.07
N MET A 118 -5.95 9.74 12.44
CA MET A 118 -4.81 8.87 12.20
C MET A 118 -3.69 9.58 11.42
N LEU A 119 -4.04 10.32 10.36
CA LEU A 119 -3.06 10.99 9.50
C LEU A 119 -2.25 12.08 10.23
N GLU A 120 -2.71 12.58 11.39
CA GLU A 120 -1.92 13.48 12.23
C GLU A 120 -0.62 12.82 12.74
N GLU A 121 -0.59 11.49 12.81
CA GLU A 121 0.58 10.68 13.20
C GLU A 121 1.57 10.48 12.03
N TYR A 122 1.26 10.96 10.83
CA TYR A 122 2.03 10.71 9.62
C TYR A 122 2.64 11.99 9.03
N ILE A 123 3.74 11.83 8.31
CA ILE A 123 4.33 12.84 7.42
C ILE A 123 3.84 12.52 6.02
N GLU A 124 3.16 13.47 5.39
CA GLU A 124 2.74 13.38 3.99
C GLU A 124 3.88 13.85 3.07
N LEU A 125 4.25 13.02 2.11
CA LEU A 125 5.19 13.32 1.04
C LEU A 125 4.48 13.24 -0.31
N LEU A 126 4.95 14.05 -1.26
CA LEU A 126 4.52 13.96 -2.64
C LEU A 126 5.02 12.65 -3.26
N PHE A 127 4.16 12.00 -4.05
CA PHE A 127 4.58 10.84 -4.81
C PHE A 127 5.44 11.28 -6.01
N PRO A 128 6.67 10.76 -6.17
CA PRO A 128 7.61 11.25 -7.17
C PRO A 128 7.36 10.64 -8.55
N ALA A 129 6.15 10.79 -9.09
CA ALA A 129 5.82 10.32 -10.43
C ALA A 129 4.91 11.31 -11.17
N GLU A 130 4.88 11.16 -12.49
CA GLU A 130 4.02 11.96 -13.35
C GLU A 130 2.54 11.71 -13.02
N PRO A 131 1.72 12.77 -12.81
CA PRO A 131 0.29 12.64 -12.48
C PRO A 131 -0.50 11.82 -13.50
N GLU A 132 -0.03 11.71 -14.73
CA GLU A 132 -0.68 10.92 -15.80
C GLU A 132 -0.82 9.43 -15.47
N TYR A 133 0.05 8.88 -14.63
CA TYR A 133 0.06 7.44 -14.30
C TYR A 133 -0.40 7.13 -12.89
N PHE A 134 -0.23 8.08 -11.97
CA PHE A 134 -0.42 7.89 -10.53
C PHE A 134 -1.36 8.93 -9.92
N GLU A 135 -2.02 9.75 -10.74
CA GLU A 135 -2.97 10.79 -10.34
C GLU A 135 -2.41 11.59 -9.15
N ASP A 136 -3.23 11.84 -8.13
CA ASP A 136 -2.82 12.56 -6.93
C ASP A 136 -2.28 11.62 -5.82
N LEU A 137 -1.42 10.64 -6.11
CA LEU A 137 -0.85 9.77 -5.08
C LEU A 137 0.02 10.53 -4.05
N ALA A 138 -0.01 10.05 -2.80
CA ALA A 138 0.85 10.50 -1.70
C ALA A 138 1.46 9.33 -0.96
N ILE A 139 2.61 9.60 -0.33
CA ILE A 139 3.29 8.67 0.58
C ILE A 139 3.13 9.23 1.99
N TYR A 140 2.50 8.46 2.87
CA TYR A 140 2.35 8.77 4.28
C TYR A 140 3.32 7.90 5.07
N ILE A 141 4.28 8.53 5.76
CA ILE A 141 5.26 7.83 6.60
C ILE A 141 4.93 8.10 8.06
N ARG A 142 4.76 7.06 8.87
CA ARG A 142 4.46 7.21 10.29
C ARG A 142 5.61 7.93 10.98
N LYS A 143 5.31 8.94 11.80
CA LYS A 143 6.32 9.64 12.60
C LYS A 143 6.95 8.64 13.57
N GLY A 144 8.27 8.64 13.68
CA GLY A 144 8.95 7.91 14.75
C GLY A 144 8.68 8.58 16.10
N GLU A 145 8.68 7.78 17.17
CA GLU A 145 8.73 8.29 18.54
C GLU A 145 10.02 9.09 18.81
#